data_AF-A0A6J6ZJ31-F1
#
_entry.id   AF-A0A6J6ZJ31-F1
#
_cell.length_a   1.000
_cell.length_b   1.000
_cell.length_c   1.000
_cell.angle_alpha   90.00
_cell.angle_beta   90.00
_cell.angle_gamma   90.00
#
_symmetry.space_group_name_H-M   'P 1'
#
loop_
_entity.id
_entity.type
_entity.pdbx_description
1 polymer ?
#
loop_
_entity_poly.entity_id
_entity_poly.type
_entity_poly.pdbx_seq_one_letter_code
_entity_poly.pdbx_strand_id
1 'polypeptide(L)'
;MPRATPPKSLITAVVFDFGGVLITSITNQLSKIAQRHSADVPTMLAVMLGPHDSGDHPWHRAERGEIEVADIQSALQPWAAEHNISLHGDEIEALMTPGQYTVIQPMLDKVGELKRRGFTTGLLTNTFAEFRPTMEQDLRFEDFTAVIESFAVGARKPEPAIYQATADLLGVSHQEILYLDDFPQNIHMAQSFGWSTIHVSDPLVAISEIDLFLDN
;
A
#
# COMPACT_ATOMS: atom_id res chain seq x y z
N MET A 1 -3.72 -25.57 11.08
CA MET A 1 -3.26 -25.31 12.46
C MET A 1 -3.25 -23.81 12.66
N PRO A 2 -3.79 -23.26 13.76
CA PRO A 2 -3.69 -21.82 13.97
C PRO A 2 -2.23 -21.48 14.26
N ARG A 3 -1.62 -20.64 13.41
CA ARG A 3 -0.24 -20.14 13.62
C ARG A 3 -0.28 -19.23 14.84
N ALA A 4 0.52 -19.55 15.85
CA ALA A 4 0.62 -18.78 17.08
C ALA A 4 1.14 -17.37 16.78
N THR A 5 0.40 -16.35 17.21
CA THR A 5 0.86 -14.97 17.24
C THR A 5 2.13 -14.89 18.11
N PRO A 6 3.23 -14.27 17.64
CA PRO A 6 4.43 -14.12 18.47
C PRO A 6 4.11 -13.35 19.77
N PRO A 7 4.85 -13.60 20.86
CA PRO A 7 4.61 -12.92 22.13
C PRO A 7 4.84 -11.41 22.00
N LYS A 8 3.87 -10.62 22.50
CA LYS A 8 3.74 -9.16 22.37
C LYS A 8 4.96 -8.33 22.78
N SER A 9 5.81 -8.84 23.67
CA SER A 9 7.02 -8.18 24.18
C SER A 9 8.17 -8.02 23.17
N LEU A 10 7.94 -8.37 21.89
CA LEU A 10 8.93 -8.33 20.82
C LEU A 10 8.67 -7.24 19.79
N ILE A 11 7.50 -6.60 19.75
CA ILE A 11 7.22 -5.60 18.71
C ILE A 11 8.05 -4.34 18.98
N THR A 12 8.96 -4.02 18.06
CA THR A 12 9.81 -2.82 18.11
C THR A 12 9.62 -1.94 16.87
N ALA A 13 8.94 -2.46 15.83
CA ALA A 13 8.65 -1.73 14.60
C ALA A 13 7.16 -1.76 14.25
N VAL A 14 6.65 -0.62 13.79
CA VAL A 14 5.29 -0.48 13.24
C VAL A 14 5.37 0.03 11.81
N VAL A 15 4.84 -0.76 10.87
CA VAL A 15 4.92 -0.51 9.44
C VAL A 15 3.51 -0.25 8.90
N PHE A 16 3.36 0.82 8.13
CA PHE A 16 2.08 1.29 7.60
C PHE A 16 2.08 1.20 6.08
N ASP A 17 1.00 0.73 5.49
CA ASP A 17 0.67 1.07 4.11
C ASP A 17 0.32 2.55 3.96
N PHE A 18 0.34 3.07 2.74
CA PHE A 18 -0.11 4.42 2.42
C PHE A 18 -1.61 4.48 2.13
N GLY A 19 -2.05 3.85 1.03
CA GLY A 19 -3.45 3.81 0.61
C GLY A 19 -4.32 3.03 1.59
N GLY A 20 -5.49 3.55 1.94
CA GLY A 20 -6.41 2.88 2.86
C GLY A 20 -6.00 2.93 4.34
N VAL A 21 -4.77 3.36 4.66
CA VAL A 21 -4.23 3.43 6.02
C VAL A 21 -3.86 4.85 6.43
N LEU A 22 -2.93 5.52 5.73
CA LEU A 22 -2.55 6.92 5.98
C LEU A 22 -3.40 7.92 5.18
N ILE A 23 -3.91 7.47 4.03
CA ILE A 23 -4.83 8.22 3.17
C ILE A 23 -6.05 7.36 2.82
N THR A 24 -7.11 7.97 2.31
CA THR A 24 -8.26 7.21 1.78
C THR A 24 -7.85 6.29 0.61
N SER A 25 -8.50 5.13 0.49
CA SER A 25 -8.21 4.14 -0.55
C SER A 25 -8.41 4.68 -1.98
N ILE A 26 -7.57 4.20 -2.90
CA ILE A 26 -7.61 4.52 -4.33
C ILE A 26 -8.91 4.05 -5.03
N THR A 27 -9.61 3.09 -4.42
CA THR A 27 -10.91 2.57 -4.89
C THR A 27 -11.99 3.65 -5.04
N ASN A 28 -11.90 4.74 -4.26
CA ASN A 28 -12.78 5.91 -4.39
C ASN A 28 -12.67 6.57 -5.78
N GLN A 29 -11.48 6.58 -6.38
CA GLN A 29 -11.25 7.20 -7.68
C GLN A 29 -11.63 6.28 -8.84
N LEU A 30 -11.36 4.98 -8.69
CA LEU A 30 -11.83 3.97 -9.64
C LEU A 30 -13.35 4.02 -9.84
N SER A 31 -14.11 4.37 -8.80
CA SER A 31 -15.57 4.54 -8.89
C SER A 31 -15.99 5.62 -9.89
N LYS A 32 -15.26 6.74 -9.97
CA LYS A 32 -15.53 7.81 -10.93
C LYS A 32 -15.16 7.39 -12.35
N ILE A 33 -14.06 6.66 -12.49
CA ILE A 33 -13.60 6.17 -13.79
C ILE A 33 -14.56 5.10 -14.33
N ALA A 34 -15.01 4.17 -13.49
CA ALA A 34 -16.01 3.16 -13.85
C ALA A 34 -17.29 3.78 -14.42
N GLN A 35 -17.77 4.89 -13.84
CA GLN A 35 -18.92 5.64 -14.37
C GLN A 35 -18.66 6.19 -15.78
N ARG A 36 -17.45 6.66 -16.09
CA ARG A 36 -17.08 7.17 -17.43
C ARG A 36 -17.22 6.09 -18.53
N HIS A 37 -17.00 4.83 -18.18
CA HIS A 37 -17.06 3.70 -19.11
C HIS A 37 -18.35 2.89 -19.01
N SER A 38 -19.33 3.32 -18.20
CA SER A 38 -20.54 2.53 -17.90
C SER A 38 -20.22 1.10 -17.44
N ALA A 39 -19.12 0.94 -16.70
CA ALA A 39 -18.63 -0.32 -16.15
C ALA A 39 -18.79 -0.36 -14.62
N ASP A 40 -18.64 -1.53 -14.03
CA ASP A 40 -18.55 -1.66 -12.57
C ASP A 40 -17.10 -1.45 -12.07
N VAL A 41 -16.98 -1.16 -10.77
CA VAL A 41 -15.67 -0.93 -10.13
C VAL A 41 -14.77 -2.15 -10.20
N PRO A 42 -15.23 -3.40 -9.95
CA PRO A 42 -14.38 -4.58 -10.10
C PRO A 42 -13.80 -4.73 -11.51
N THR A 43 -14.57 -4.44 -12.56
CA THR A 43 -14.09 -4.49 -13.94
C THR A 43 -13.00 -3.45 -14.19
N MET A 44 -13.23 -2.19 -13.81
CA MET A 44 -12.19 -1.16 -13.98
C MET A 44 -10.96 -1.42 -13.12
N LEU A 45 -11.12 -1.99 -11.93
CA LEU A 45 -9.99 -2.40 -11.11
C LEU A 45 -9.16 -3.48 -11.81
N ALA A 46 -9.81 -4.52 -12.36
CA ALA A 46 -9.11 -5.56 -13.10
C ALA A 46 -8.40 -5.02 -14.35
N VAL A 47 -9.02 -4.08 -15.06
CA VAL A 47 -8.43 -3.45 -16.26
C VAL A 47 -7.28 -2.51 -15.93
N MET A 48 -7.37 -1.71 -14.85
CA MET A 48 -6.44 -0.62 -14.59
C MET A 48 -5.32 -0.97 -13.62
N LEU A 49 -5.62 -1.80 -12.61
CA LEU A 49 -4.68 -2.18 -11.55
C LEU A 49 -4.25 -3.65 -11.68
N GLY A 50 -5.02 -4.46 -12.41
CA GLY A 50 -4.71 -5.86 -12.66
C GLY A 50 -5.28 -6.83 -11.63
N PRO A 51 -4.94 -8.12 -11.76
CA PRO A 51 -5.34 -9.15 -10.81
C PRO A 51 -4.69 -8.95 -9.44
N HIS A 52 -5.22 -9.61 -8.42
CA HIS A 52 -4.64 -9.57 -7.07
C HIS A 52 -3.23 -10.15 -7.02
N ASP A 53 -3.00 -11.24 -7.75
CA ASP A 53 -1.69 -11.86 -7.85
C ASP A 53 -0.75 -10.98 -8.67
N SER A 54 0.48 -10.83 -8.19
CA SER A 54 1.48 -10.10 -8.94
C SER A 54 1.80 -10.80 -10.26
N GLY A 55 2.00 -10.01 -11.31
CA GLY A 55 2.20 -10.52 -12.66
C GLY A 55 2.65 -9.42 -13.62
N ASP A 56 2.44 -9.66 -14.92
CA ASP A 56 2.91 -8.78 -16.01
C ASP A 56 1.94 -7.63 -16.35
N HIS A 57 0.95 -7.38 -15.47
CA HIS A 57 0.05 -6.25 -15.63
C HIS A 57 0.85 -4.92 -15.65
N PRO A 58 0.57 -3.97 -16.56
CA PRO A 58 1.32 -2.72 -16.68
C PRO A 58 1.44 -1.96 -15.35
N TRP A 59 0.37 -1.90 -14.56
CA TRP A 59 0.38 -1.33 -13.21
C TRP A 59 1.40 -2.01 -12.28
N HIS A 60 1.43 -3.35 -12.26
CA HIS A 60 2.37 -4.11 -11.43
C HIS A 60 3.82 -3.88 -11.87
N ARG A 61 4.06 -3.81 -13.17
CA ARG A 61 5.37 -3.52 -13.75
C ARG A 61 5.86 -2.13 -13.37
N ALA A 62 4.99 -1.14 -13.44
CA ALA A 62 5.30 0.22 -12.99
C ALA A 62 5.55 0.29 -11.48
N GLU A 63 4.75 -0.40 -10.66
CA GLU A 63 4.99 -0.51 -9.21
C GLU A 63 6.34 -1.19 -8.90
N ARG A 64 6.89 -2.02 -9.79
CA ARG A 64 8.24 -2.58 -9.68
C ARG A 64 9.34 -1.73 -10.35
N GLY A 65 8.99 -0.58 -10.92
CA GLY A 65 9.95 0.28 -11.63
C GLY A 65 10.44 -0.30 -12.96
N GLU A 66 9.71 -1.26 -13.55
CA GLU A 66 10.08 -1.90 -14.82
C GLU A 66 9.65 -1.07 -16.05
N ILE A 67 8.65 -0.19 -15.88
CA ILE A 67 8.18 0.79 -16.86
C ILE A 67 7.85 2.11 -16.17
N GLU A 68 7.86 3.20 -16.92
CA GLU A 68 7.43 4.52 -16.45
C GLU A 68 5.90 4.60 -16.35
N VAL A 69 5.36 5.45 -15.47
CA VAL A 69 3.89 5.59 -15.31
C VAL A 69 3.21 6.05 -16.60
N ALA A 70 3.91 6.88 -17.38
CA ALA A 70 3.43 7.38 -18.67
C ALA A 70 3.15 6.27 -19.68
N ASP A 71 3.80 5.11 -19.55
CA ASP A 71 3.64 3.99 -20.48
C ASP A 71 2.46 3.08 -20.13
N ILE A 72 1.97 3.11 -18.88
CA ILE A 72 0.90 2.24 -18.37
C ILE A 72 -0.32 2.32 -19.29
N GLN A 73 -0.81 3.53 -19.56
CA GLN A 73 -2.06 3.77 -20.28
C GLN A 73 -2.09 3.07 -21.65
N SER A 74 -1.00 3.15 -22.40
CA SER A 74 -0.90 2.53 -23.72
C SER A 74 -0.87 1.00 -23.64
N ALA A 75 -0.30 0.46 -22.56
CA ALA A 75 -0.16 -0.96 -22.32
C ALA A 75 -1.43 -1.62 -21.74
N LEU A 76 -2.43 -0.85 -21.33
CA LEU A 76 -3.72 -1.38 -20.83
C LEU A 76 -4.64 -1.93 -21.94
N GLN A 77 -4.36 -1.67 -23.22
CA GLN A 77 -5.24 -2.06 -24.32
C GLN A 77 -5.62 -3.56 -24.35
N PRO A 78 -4.69 -4.53 -24.15
CA PRO A 78 -5.06 -5.94 -24.10
C PRO A 78 -6.02 -6.26 -22.93
N TRP A 79 -5.77 -5.67 -21.76
CA TRP A 79 -6.59 -5.85 -20.56
C TRP A 79 -7.99 -5.25 -20.74
N ALA A 80 -8.08 -4.06 -21.32
CA ALA A 80 -9.36 -3.45 -21.64
C ALA A 80 -10.17 -4.29 -22.64
N ALA A 81 -9.52 -4.86 -23.65
CA ALA A 81 -10.16 -5.70 -24.67
C ALA A 81 -10.75 -6.99 -24.08
N GLU A 82 -10.07 -7.64 -23.13
CA GLU A 82 -10.58 -8.83 -22.42
C GLU A 82 -11.90 -8.56 -21.70
N HIS A 83 -12.11 -7.33 -21.24
CA HIS A 83 -13.31 -6.88 -20.53
C HIS A 83 -14.30 -6.12 -21.42
N ASN A 84 -14.07 -6.05 -22.74
CA ASN A 84 -14.86 -5.25 -23.69
C ASN A 84 -14.95 -3.74 -23.32
N ILE A 85 -13.90 -3.20 -22.69
CA ILE A 85 -13.80 -1.78 -22.34
C ILE A 85 -13.04 -1.04 -23.45
N SER A 86 -13.59 0.09 -23.88
CA SER A 86 -12.88 1.06 -24.72
C SER A 86 -12.36 2.19 -23.83
N LEU A 87 -11.04 2.27 -23.69
CA LEU A 87 -10.35 3.33 -22.96
C LEU A 87 -10.31 4.62 -23.79
N HIS A 88 -10.48 5.77 -23.12
CA HIS A 88 -10.36 7.11 -23.70
C HIS A 88 -8.91 7.59 -23.78
N GLY A 89 -7.99 6.99 -23.02
CA GLY A 89 -6.55 7.29 -23.08
C GLY A 89 -6.04 8.25 -22.02
N ASP A 90 -6.89 8.60 -21.04
CA ASP A 90 -6.58 9.51 -19.93
C ASP A 90 -6.94 8.89 -18.56
N GLU A 91 -7.21 7.57 -18.49
CA GLU A 91 -7.66 6.91 -17.27
C GLU A 91 -6.59 6.90 -16.18
N ILE A 92 -5.33 6.64 -16.53
CA ILE A 92 -4.21 6.69 -15.58
C ILE A 92 -3.98 8.12 -15.08
N GLU A 93 -4.05 9.12 -15.95
CA GLU A 93 -3.97 10.54 -15.55
C GLU A 93 -5.12 10.92 -14.61
N ALA A 94 -6.35 10.50 -14.93
CA ALA A 94 -7.52 10.73 -14.09
C ALA A 94 -7.41 10.04 -12.74
N LEU A 95 -6.85 8.82 -12.69
CA LEU A 95 -6.64 8.08 -11.45
C LEU A 95 -5.60 8.77 -10.56
N MET A 96 -4.53 9.28 -11.16
CA MET A 96 -3.39 9.92 -10.47
C MET A 96 -3.58 11.42 -10.24
N THR A 97 -4.77 11.96 -10.54
CA THR A 97 -5.04 13.38 -10.35
C THR A 97 -4.80 13.78 -8.88
N PRO A 98 -4.01 14.84 -8.60
CA PRO A 98 -3.75 15.28 -7.23
C PRO A 98 -5.02 15.69 -6.47
N GLY A 99 -4.98 15.60 -5.13
CA GLY A 99 -6.08 16.02 -4.25
C GLY A 99 -7.32 15.13 -4.29
N GLN A 100 -7.18 13.93 -4.84
CA GLN A 100 -8.26 12.96 -4.97
C GLN A 100 -8.40 12.01 -3.76
N TYR A 101 -7.45 12.04 -2.83
CA TYR A 101 -7.53 11.35 -1.55
C TYR A 101 -7.50 12.35 -0.39
N THR A 102 -7.95 11.89 0.77
CA THR A 102 -7.88 12.65 2.01
C THR A 102 -6.83 12.04 2.92
N VAL A 103 -5.98 12.88 3.51
CA VAL A 103 -5.04 12.50 4.56
C VAL A 103 -5.79 12.18 5.85
N ILE A 104 -5.48 11.04 6.46
CA ILE A 104 -6.07 10.62 7.73
C ILE A 104 -5.18 11.18 8.85
N GLN A 105 -5.41 12.45 9.20
CA GLN A 105 -4.58 13.15 10.19
C GLN A 105 -4.38 12.39 11.52
N PRO A 106 -5.41 11.73 12.11
CA PRO A 106 -5.21 10.95 13.33
C PRO A 106 -4.20 9.80 13.18
N MET A 107 -4.06 9.23 11.99
CA MET A 107 -3.08 8.17 11.73
C MET A 107 -1.66 8.73 11.65
N LEU A 108 -1.48 9.91 11.04
CA LEU A 108 -0.18 10.60 11.05
C LEU A 108 0.24 11.02 12.46
N ASP A 109 -0.71 11.49 13.27
CA ASP A 109 -0.46 11.83 14.66
C ASP A 109 0.00 10.59 15.46
N LYS A 110 -0.62 9.42 15.17
CA LYS A 110 -0.22 8.13 15.74
C LYS A 110 1.20 7.72 15.29
N VAL A 111 1.57 7.86 14.02
CA VAL A 111 2.95 7.60 13.54
C VAL A 111 3.95 8.45 14.34
N GLY A 112 3.70 9.75 14.47
CA GLY A 112 4.56 10.66 15.22
C GLY A 112 4.63 10.32 16.71
N GLU A 113 3.54 9.86 17.32
CA GLU A 113 3.49 9.36 18.70
C GLU A 113 4.35 8.10 18.89
N LEU A 114 4.19 7.10 18.02
CA LEU A 114 4.96 5.86 18.07
C LEU A 114 6.46 6.12 17.95
N LYS A 115 6.85 7.01 17.03
CA LYS A 115 8.25 7.44 16.92
C LYS A 115 8.76 8.09 18.21
N ARG A 116 7.98 8.97 18.85
CA ARG A 116 8.35 9.59 20.15
C ARG A 116 8.45 8.56 21.29
N ARG A 117 7.68 7.48 21.22
CA ARG A 117 7.76 6.33 22.15
C ARG A 117 8.97 5.43 21.89
N GLY A 118 9.71 5.66 20.81
CA GLY A 118 10.92 4.91 20.46
C GLY A 118 10.70 3.71 19.55
N PHE A 119 9.51 3.56 18.95
CA PHE A 119 9.28 2.54 17.93
C PHE A 119 9.96 2.93 16.62
N THR A 120 10.47 1.92 15.93
CA THR A 120 10.88 2.02 14.52
C THR A 120 9.62 2.14 13.66
N THR A 121 9.52 3.17 12.84
CA THR A 121 8.33 3.41 11.99
C THR A 121 8.68 3.19 10.52
N GLY A 122 7.88 2.41 9.81
CA GLY A 122 8.07 2.14 8.38
C GLY A 122 6.87 2.55 7.53
N LEU A 123 7.11 3.05 6.33
CA LEU A 123 6.08 3.22 5.30
C LEU A 123 6.35 2.20 4.20
N LEU A 124 5.49 1.20 4.02
CA LEU A 124 5.62 0.15 3.01
C LEU A 124 4.51 0.29 1.97
N THR A 125 4.85 0.76 0.78
CA THR A 125 3.86 1.20 -0.20
C THR A 125 4.18 0.74 -1.61
N ASN A 126 3.16 0.21 -2.28
CA ASN A 126 3.20 0.07 -3.73
C ASN A 126 2.95 1.45 -4.33
N THR A 127 3.95 2.00 -5.00
CA THR A 127 3.92 3.38 -5.52
C THR A 127 4.83 3.52 -6.73
N PHE A 128 4.82 4.72 -7.32
CA PHE A 128 5.65 5.11 -8.45
C PHE A 128 6.62 6.23 -8.06
N ALA A 129 7.73 6.34 -8.79
CA ALA A 129 8.73 7.37 -8.54
C ALA A 129 8.15 8.78 -8.68
N GLU A 130 7.27 8.97 -9.65
CA GLU A 130 6.63 10.24 -10.01
C GLU A 130 5.65 10.72 -8.94
N PHE A 131 5.16 9.83 -8.08
CA PHE A 131 4.19 10.15 -7.04
C PHE A 131 4.85 10.55 -5.71
N ARG A 132 6.15 10.24 -5.54
CA ARG A 132 6.91 10.58 -4.34
C ARG A 132 6.83 12.05 -3.94
N PRO A 133 6.96 13.05 -4.84
CA PRO A 133 6.84 14.46 -4.46
C PRO A 133 5.47 14.82 -3.86
N THR A 134 4.39 14.17 -4.32
CA THR A 134 3.05 14.35 -3.75
C THR A 134 2.99 13.75 -2.34
N MET A 135 3.56 12.55 -2.15
CA MET A 135 3.64 11.94 -0.82
C MET A 135 4.44 12.79 0.17
N GLU A 136 5.54 13.40 -0.25
CA GLU A 136 6.37 14.28 0.60
C GLU A 136 5.67 15.61 0.97
N GLN A 137 4.63 16.00 0.24
CA GLN A 137 3.79 17.16 0.61
C GLN A 137 2.79 16.81 1.71
N ASP A 138 2.25 15.60 1.69
CA ASP A 138 1.21 15.15 2.62
C ASP A 138 1.77 14.45 3.86
N LEU A 139 2.96 13.86 3.75
CA LEU A 139 3.64 13.12 4.80
C LEU A 139 4.94 13.80 5.19
N ARG A 140 5.20 13.80 6.50
CA ARG A 140 6.53 14.10 7.03
C ARG A 140 7.37 12.83 6.96
N PHE A 141 8.12 12.65 5.89
CA PHE A 141 8.96 11.45 5.69
C PHE A 141 9.94 11.23 6.85
N GLU A 142 10.38 12.30 7.50
CA GLU A 142 11.19 12.24 8.70
C GLU A 142 10.52 11.47 9.84
N ASP A 143 9.20 11.37 9.92
CA ASP A 143 8.47 10.58 10.93
C ASP A 143 8.57 9.06 10.69
N PHE A 144 9.13 8.64 9.55
CA PHE A 144 9.46 7.25 9.24
C PHE A 144 10.96 6.99 9.35
N THR A 145 11.33 5.89 9.99
CA THR A 145 12.70 5.37 10.02
C THR A 145 13.14 4.91 8.62
N ALA A 146 12.24 4.27 7.88
CA ALA A 146 12.43 3.96 6.47
C ALA A 146 11.13 4.12 5.69
N VAL A 147 11.27 4.57 4.44
CA VAL A 147 10.22 4.58 3.43
C VAL A 147 10.60 3.53 2.39
N ILE A 148 9.78 2.48 2.28
CA ILE A 148 9.98 1.31 1.44
C ILE A 148 9.02 1.42 0.26
N GLU A 149 9.57 1.90 -0.85
CA GLU A 149 8.84 2.13 -2.09
C GLU A 149 9.08 0.95 -3.04
N SER A 150 8.00 0.34 -3.53
CA SER A 150 8.07 -0.85 -4.38
C SER A 150 8.95 -0.67 -5.62
N PHE A 151 8.90 0.50 -6.28
CA PHE A 151 9.68 0.77 -7.48
C PHE A 151 11.19 0.83 -7.19
N ALA A 152 11.56 1.31 -6.00
CA ALA A 152 12.95 1.43 -5.58
C ALA A 152 13.53 0.07 -5.16
N VAL A 153 12.68 -0.79 -4.57
CA VAL A 153 13.03 -2.18 -4.22
C VAL A 153 13.07 -3.08 -5.46
N GLY A 154 12.30 -2.77 -6.49
CA GLY A 154 12.10 -3.64 -7.66
C GLY A 154 11.14 -4.80 -7.39
N ALA A 155 10.36 -4.71 -6.31
CA ALA A 155 9.37 -5.71 -5.92
C ALA A 155 8.17 -5.00 -5.28
N ARG A 156 6.97 -5.51 -5.52
CA ARG A 156 5.71 -4.94 -5.01
C ARG A 156 5.07 -5.86 -3.98
N LYS A 157 4.20 -5.36 -3.12
CA LYS A 157 3.29 -6.21 -2.33
C LYS A 157 2.32 -6.94 -3.28
N PRO A 158 2.03 -8.24 -3.08
CA PRO A 158 2.49 -9.10 -1.99
C PRO A 158 3.69 -10.01 -2.37
N GLU A 159 4.64 -9.56 -3.18
CA GLU A 159 5.83 -10.36 -3.53
C GLU A 159 6.79 -10.51 -2.34
N PRO A 160 7.35 -11.70 -2.07
CA PRO A 160 8.19 -11.95 -0.89
C PRO A 160 9.39 -10.98 -0.73
N ALA A 161 9.98 -10.52 -1.84
CA ALA A 161 11.16 -9.68 -1.83
C ALA A 161 10.94 -8.33 -1.12
N ILE A 162 9.74 -7.73 -1.22
CA ILE A 162 9.48 -6.43 -0.57
C ILE A 162 9.39 -6.55 0.95
N TYR A 163 8.90 -7.67 1.47
CA TYR A 163 8.82 -7.93 2.92
C TYR A 163 10.21 -8.21 3.51
N GLN A 164 11.08 -8.91 2.77
CA GLN A 164 12.48 -9.08 3.15
C GLN A 164 13.20 -7.74 3.19
N ALA A 165 13.10 -6.96 2.11
CA ALA A 165 13.71 -5.64 2.02
C ALA A 165 13.21 -4.71 3.15
N THR A 166 11.94 -4.81 3.53
CA THR A 166 11.38 -4.01 4.64
C THR A 166 12.08 -4.31 5.96
N ALA A 167 12.23 -5.58 6.33
CA ALA A 167 12.91 -5.96 7.58
C ALA A 167 14.38 -5.49 7.56
N ASP A 168 15.06 -5.68 6.43
CA ASP A 168 16.47 -5.30 6.25
C ASP A 168 16.67 -3.79 6.37
N LEU A 169 15.81 -2.98 5.72
CA LEU A 169 15.88 -1.51 5.74
C LEU A 169 15.54 -0.92 7.11
N LEU A 170 14.64 -1.56 7.86
CA LEU A 170 14.31 -1.15 9.22
C LEU A 170 15.34 -1.64 10.24
N GLY A 171 16.17 -2.62 9.89
CA GLY A 171 17.18 -3.21 10.78
C GLY A 171 16.56 -4.03 11.92
N VAL A 172 15.40 -4.64 11.70
CA VAL A 172 14.66 -5.44 12.68
C VAL A 172 14.36 -6.84 12.14
N SER A 173 14.10 -7.80 13.03
CA SER A 173 13.65 -9.13 12.62
C SER A 173 12.15 -9.15 12.29
N HIS A 174 11.71 -10.11 11.48
CA HIS A 174 10.31 -10.20 11.06
C HIS A 174 9.32 -10.30 12.24
N GLN A 175 9.70 -10.94 13.35
CA GLN A 175 8.83 -11.10 14.52
C GLN A 175 8.62 -9.80 15.31
N GLU A 176 9.43 -8.77 15.05
CA GLU A 176 9.35 -7.47 15.72
C GLU A 176 8.45 -6.47 14.98
N ILE A 177 7.88 -6.86 13.83
CA ILE A 177 7.09 -5.98 12.97
C ILE A 177 5.60 -6.18 13.23
N LEU A 178 4.91 -5.08 13.56
CA LEU A 178 3.47 -4.92 13.42
C LEU A 178 3.17 -4.19 12.11
N TYR A 179 2.37 -4.78 11.23
CA TYR A 179 2.06 -4.25 9.91
C TYR A 179 0.58 -3.92 9.71
N LEU A 180 0.30 -2.77 9.12
CA LEU A 180 -1.04 -2.28 8.83
C LEU A 180 -1.23 -2.14 7.31
N ASP A 181 -2.28 -2.77 6.77
CA ASP A 181 -2.63 -2.71 5.35
C ASP A 181 -4.14 -3.00 5.19
N ASP A 182 -4.78 -2.41 4.18
CA ASP A 182 -6.21 -2.60 3.88
C ASP A 182 -6.49 -3.81 2.97
N PHE A 183 -5.47 -4.33 2.29
CA PHE A 183 -5.60 -5.47 1.38
C PHE A 183 -5.28 -6.82 2.06
N PRO A 184 -6.25 -7.77 2.10
CA PRO A 184 -6.06 -9.06 2.75
C PRO A 184 -4.86 -9.87 2.23
N GLN A 185 -4.53 -9.79 0.93
CA GLN A 185 -3.38 -10.50 0.36
C GLN A 185 -2.05 -10.00 0.90
N ASN A 186 -1.93 -8.70 1.17
CA ASN A 186 -0.71 -8.11 1.74
C ASN A 186 -0.54 -8.55 3.20
N ILE A 187 -1.66 -8.60 3.93
CA ILE A 187 -1.73 -9.12 5.31
C ILE A 187 -1.31 -10.60 5.36
N HIS A 188 -1.88 -11.44 4.50
CA HIS A 188 -1.54 -12.86 4.47
C HIS A 188 -0.07 -13.11 4.13
N MET A 189 0.51 -12.34 3.21
CA MET A 189 1.93 -12.46 2.90
C MET A 189 2.79 -12.03 4.08
N ALA A 190 2.50 -10.90 4.73
CA ALA A 190 3.21 -10.45 5.94
C ALA A 190 3.18 -11.52 7.07
N GLN A 191 2.02 -12.12 7.32
CA GLN A 191 1.86 -13.22 8.28
C GLN A 191 2.69 -14.45 7.90
N SER A 192 2.93 -14.67 6.60
CA SER A 192 3.76 -15.79 6.14
C SER A 192 5.22 -15.66 6.62
N PHE A 193 5.71 -14.43 6.75
CA PHE A 193 7.02 -14.05 7.31
C PHE A 193 7.04 -13.98 8.85
N GLY A 194 5.88 -14.12 9.50
CA GLY A 194 5.76 -14.05 10.96
C GLY A 194 5.53 -12.65 11.51
N TRP A 195 5.15 -11.70 10.66
CA TRP A 195 4.74 -10.37 11.11
C TRP A 195 3.44 -10.45 11.89
N SER A 196 3.30 -9.59 12.91
CA SER A 196 2.01 -9.27 13.48
C SER A 196 1.30 -8.30 12.54
N THR A 197 -0.03 -8.39 12.41
CA THR A 197 -0.76 -7.62 11.40
C THR A 197 -2.09 -7.09 11.90
N ILE A 198 -2.46 -5.88 11.46
CA ILE A 198 -3.81 -5.32 11.58
C ILE A 198 -4.35 -5.14 10.16
N HIS A 199 -5.49 -5.78 9.87
CA HIS A 199 -6.20 -5.56 8.60
C HIS A 199 -7.09 -4.33 8.75
N VAL A 200 -6.74 -3.25 8.04
CA VAL A 200 -7.40 -1.95 8.19
C VAL A 200 -8.67 -1.90 7.35
N SER A 201 -9.82 -1.98 8.03
CA SER A 201 -11.13 -1.67 7.43
C SER A 201 -11.62 -0.25 7.76
N ASP A 202 -11.22 0.27 8.92
CA ASP A 202 -11.40 1.65 9.34
C ASP A 202 -10.11 2.13 10.03
N PRO A 203 -9.43 3.16 9.50
CA PRO A 203 -8.22 3.73 10.09
C PRO A 203 -8.38 4.16 11.56
N LEU A 204 -9.54 4.68 11.96
CA LEU A 204 -9.75 5.13 13.35
C LEU A 204 -9.88 3.95 14.32
N VAL A 205 -10.46 2.84 13.85
CA VAL A 205 -10.49 1.59 14.61
C VAL A 205 -9.08 1.01 14.71
N ALA A 206 -8.33 1.00 13.60
CA ALA A 206 -6.96 0.50 13.57
C ALA A 206 -6.02 1.23 14.55
N ILE A 207 -6.21 2.53 14.77
CA ILE A 207 -5.48 3.30 15.81
C ILE A 207 -5.69 2.67 17.20
N SER A 208 -6.92 2.31 17.54
CA SER A 208 -7.22 1.67 18.83
C SER A 208 -6.64 0.26 18.91
N GLU A 209 -6.62 -0.46 17.78
CA GLU A 209 -6.00 -1.78 17.70
C GLU A 209 -4.49 -1.75 17.87
N ILE A 210 -3.81 -0.72 17.33
CA ILE A 210 -2.37 -0.48 17.59
C ILE A 210 -2.12 -0.38 19.09
N ASP A 211 -2.89 0.46 19.79
CA ASP A 211 -2.70 0.67 21.24
C ASP A 211 -2.94 -0.63 22.01
N LEU A 212 -4.00 -1.37 21.68
CA LEU A 212 -4.24 -2.70 22.27
C LEU A 212 -3.14 -3.71 21.96
N PHE A 213 -2.45 -3.59 20.83
CA PHE A 213 -1.35 -4.48 20.46
C PHE A 213 -0.08 -4.15 21.24
N LEU A 214 0.21 -2.87 21.43
CA LEU A 214 1.49 -2.38 21.99
C LEU A 214 1.47 -2.16 23.50
N ASP A 215 0.31 -1.90 24.11
CA ASP A 215 0.20 -1.59 25.55
C ASP A 215 -0.13 -2.81 26.43
N ASN A 216 -0.27 -4.00 25.83
CA ASN A 216 -0.56 -5.28 26.50
C ASN A 216 0.60 -6.27 26.43
#